data_AF-A0A7V5U7M9-F1
#
_entry.id   AF-A0A7V5U7M9-F1
#
_cell.length_a   1.000
_cell.length_b   1.000
_cell.length_c   1.000
_cell.angle_alpha   90.00
_cell.angle_beta   90.00
_cell.angle_gamma   90.00
#
_symmetry.space_group_name_H-M   'P 1'
#
loop_
_entity.id
_entity.type
_entity.pdbx_description
1 polymer ?
#
loop_
_entity_poly.entity_id
_entity_poly.type
_entity_poly.pdbx_seq_one_letter_code
_entity_poly.pdbx_strand_id
1 'polypeptide(L)' 'PAGVSAHISRSAWQVPPLFGLIQKLGAVTDQEMYRVFNMGMGMVVVVAEDELAKAISLAGPGAACIGRIEGRSDAAVIID' A
#
# COMPACT_ATOMS: atom_id res chain seq x y z
N PRO A 1 4.54 -4.97 14.27
CA PRO A 1 5.15 -5.47 15.52
C PRO A 1 6.67 -5.28 15.51
N ALA A 2 7.34 -5.36 16.66
CA ALA A 2 8.80 -5.53 16.65
C ALA A 2 9.13 -6.87 15.97
N GLY A 3 10.22 -6.92 15.19
CA GLY A 3 10.67 -8.15 14.52
C GLY A 3 10.08 -8.41 13.13
N VAL A 4 9.21 -7.54 12.61
CA VAL A 4 8.65 -7.67 11.25
C VAL A 4 8.70 -6.37 10.44
N SER A 5 8.57 -6.51 9.12
CA SER A 5 8.44 -5.42 8.16
C SER A 5 7.28 -5.70 7.21
N ALA A 6 6.59 -4.64 6.76
CA ALA A 6 5.65 -4.74 5.66
C ALA A 6 6.38 -4.46 4.33
N HIS A 7 6.36 -5.42 3.41
CA HIS A 7 6.87 -5.28 2.05
C HIS A 7 5.68 -5.05 1.11
N ILE A 8 5.61 -3.86 0.53
CA ILE A 8 4.48 -3.39 -0.28
C ILE A 8 4.94 -3.17 -1.71
N SER A 9 4.23 -3.73 -2.69
CA SER A 9 4.49 -3.51 -4.11
C SER A 9 3.63 -2.38 -4.66
N ARG A 10 4.23 -1.29 -5.12
CA ARG A 10 3.50 -0.14 -5.71
C ARG A 10 2.71 -0.52 -6.95
N SER A 11 3.16 -1.54 -7.69
CA SER A 11 2.46 -2.03 -8.87
C SER A 11 1.17 -2.81 -8.55
N ALA A 12 0.87 -3.07 -7.27
CA ALA A 12 -0.31 -3.84 -6.89
C ALA A 12 -1.63 -3.05 -6.99
N TRP A 13 -1.58 -1.73 -7.14
CA TRP A 13 -2.77 -0.91 -7.38
C TRP A 13 -2.46 0.24 -8.35
N GLN A 14 -3.52 0.82 -8.90
CA GLN A 14 -3.41 2.02 -9.71
C GLN A 14 -3.63 3.25 -8.85
N VAL A 15 -2.66 4.17 -8.86
CA VAL A 15 -2.82 5.48 -8.22
C VAL A 15 -3.84 6.30 -9.01
N PRO A 16 -4.92 6.82 -8.38
CA PRO A 16 -5.89 7.65 -9.07
C PRO A 16 -5.23 8.88 -9.76
N PRO A 17 -5.61 9.22 -11.00
CA PRO A 17 -4.97 10.30 -11.77
C PRO A 17 -4.96 11.67 -11.08
N LEU A 18 -5.92 11.91 -10.18
CA LEU A 18 -5.99 13.12 -9.37
C LEU A 18 -4.71 13.38 -8.57
N PHE A 19 -4.07 12.33 -8.02
CA PHE A 19 -2.84 12.50 -7.24
C PHE A 19 -1.68 12.99 -8.11
N GLY A 20 -1.59 12.54 -9.37
CA GLY A 20 -0.61 13.06 -10.32
C GLY A 20 -0.85 14.54 -10.66
N LEU A 21 -2.11 14.96 -10.72
CA LEU A 21 -2.46 16.37 -10.92
C LEU A 21 -2.08 17.24 -9.70
N ILE A 22 -2.41 16.78 -8.49
CA ILE A 22 -2.04 17.45 -7.23
C ILE A 22 -0.53 17.60 -7.14
N GLN A 23 0.20 16.52 -7.39
CA GLN A 23 1.65 16.50 -7.35
C GLN A 23 2.26 17.52 -8.32
N LYS A 24 1.80 17.52 -9.57
CA LYS A 24 2.29 18.41 -10.62
C LYS A 24 2.00 19.88 -10.30
N LEU A 25 0.78 20.22 -9.89
CA LEU A 25 0.37 21.60 -9.63
C LEU A 25 0.98 22.15 -8.33
N GLY A 26 1.14 21.29 -7.32
CA GLY A 26 1.72 21.66 -6.03
C GLY A 26 3.24 21.56 -5.95
N ALA A 27 3.91 21.08 -7.02
CA ALA A 27 5.34 20.76 -7.02
C ALA A 27 5.77 19.87 -5.84
N VAL A 28 4.94 18.87 -5.52
CA VAL A 28 5.13 17.97 -4.37
C VAL A 28 6.06 16.82 -4.76
N THR A 29 6.98 16.44 -3.87
CA THR A 29 7.86 15.28 -4.11
C THR A 29 7.10 13.98 -3.96
N ASP A 30 7.56 12.90 -4.61
CA ASP A 30 6.96 11.57 -4.44
C ASP A 30 6.90 11.16 -2.96
N GLN A 31 7.97 11.42 -2.22
CA GLN A 31 8.06 11.10 -0.80
C GLN A 31 6.97 11.80 0.01
N GLU A 32 6.72 13.08 -0.26
CA GLU A 32 5.69 13.84 0.45
C GLU A 32 4.28 13.41 0.00
N MET A 33 4.10 13.04 -1.26
CA MET A 33 2.84 12.47 -1.75
C MET A 33 2.43 11.22 -0.97
N TYR A 34 3.36 10.27 -0.77
CA TYR A 34 3.10 9.06 0.02
C TYR A 34 3.02 9.30 1.54
N ARG A 35 3.60 10.40 2.03
CA ARG A 35 3.54 10.76 3.46
C ARG A 35 2.21 11.40 3.84
N VAL A 36 1.61 12.18 2.94
CA VAL A 36 0.41 12.98 3.21
C VAL A 36 -0.85 12.31 2.66
N PHE A 37 -0.77 11.70 1.48
CA PHE A 37 -1.91 11.13 0.80
C PHE A 37 -1.89 9.60 0.86
N ASN A 38 -3.08 9.03 0.79
CA ASN A 38 -3.25 7.58 0.74
C ASN A 38 -2.87 6.95 -0.61
N MET A 39 -2.61 7.77 -1.63
CA MET A 39 -2.23 7.35 -2.99
C MET A 39 -3.20 6.32 -3.62
N GLY A 40 -4.48 6.34 -3.21
CA GLY A 40 -5.52 5.42 -3.68
C GLY A 40 -5.80 4.23 -2.75
N MET A 41 -4.99 4.00 -1.71
CA MET A 41 -5.21 2.93 -0.73
C MET A 41 -5.92 3.43 0.52
N GLY A 42 -7.24 3.28 0.58
CA GLY A 42 -8.02 3.73 1.73
C GLY A 42 -7.86 2.89 3.00
N MET A 43 -7.58 1.58 2.85
CA MET A 43 -7.50 0.64 3.95
C MET A 43 -6.51 -0.48 3.63
N VAL A 44 -5.80 -0.95 4.66
CA VAL A 44 -4.92 -2.13 4.60
C VAL A 44 -5.32 -3.08 5.74
N VAL A 45 -5.41 -4.36 5.43
CA VAL A 45 -5.71 -5.42 6.39
C VAL A 45 -4.64 -6.50 6.28
N VAL A 46 -4.16 -7.00 7.41
CA VAL A 46 -3.22 -8.12 7.47
C VAL A 46 -4.01 -9.38 7.78
N VAL A 47 -3.88 -10.39 6.92
CA VAL A 47 -4.53 -11.69 7.06
C VAL A 47 -3.51 -12.81 6.92
N ALA A 48 -3.85 -14.01 7.38
CA ALA A 48 -3.06 -15.19 7.08
C ALA A 48 -3.12 -15.50 5.57
N GLU A 49 -2.06 -16.11 5.03
CA GLU A 49 -1.93 -16.34 3.58
C GLU A 49 -3.06 -17.22 3.03
N ASP A 50 -3.53 -18.19 3.82
CA ASP A 50 -4.65 -19.07 3.49
C ASP A 50 -6.02 -18.38 3.54
N GLU A 51 -6.14 -17.24 4.20
CA GLU A 51 -7.38 -16.43 4.23
C GLU A 51 -7.44 -15.35 3.14
N LEU A 52 -6.36 -15.15 2.37
CA LEU A 52 -6.24 -14.06 1.40
C LEU A 52 -7.40 -14.01 0.40
N ALA A 53 -7.73 -15.14 -0.23
CA ALA A 53 -8.78 -15.20 -1.24
C ALA A 53 -10.17 -14.84 -0.65
N LYS A 54 -10.45 -15.33 0.57
CA LYS A 54 -11.68 -15.03 1.30
C LYS A 54 -11.75 -13.54 1.67
N ALA A 55 -10.64 -12.98 2.15
CA ALA A 55 -10.56 -11.56 2.53
C ALA A 55 -10.81 -10.64 1.32
N ILE A 56 -10.19 -10.91 0.17
CA ILE A 56 -10.42 -10.17 -1.08
C ILE A 56 -11.90 -10.27 -1.48
N SER A 57 -12.48 -11.47 -1.44
CA SER A 57 -13.89 -11.67 -1.79
C SER A 57 -14.85 -10.90 -0.87
N LEU A 58 -14.54 -10.76 0.42
CA LEU A 58 -15.37 -10.03 1.38
C LEU A 58 -15.20 -8.51 1.26
N ALA A 59 -13.99 -8.04 0.96
CA ALA A 59 -13.69 -6.62 0.81
C ALA A 59 -14.32 -6.01 -0.46
N GLY A 60 -14.50 -6.83 -1.51
CA GLY A 60 -15.21 -6.45 -2.73
C GLY A 60 -14.31 -5.83 -3.81
N PRO A 61 -14.92 -5.22 -4.85
CA PRO A 61 -14.19 -4.70 -6.01
C PRO A 61 -13.10 -3.69 -5.64
N GLY A 62 -11.91 -3.86 -6.22
CA GLY A 62 -10.74 -3.02 -5.95
C GLY A 62 -9.86 -3.49 -4.79
N ALA A 63 -10.27 -4.52 -4.04
CA ALA A 63 -9.40 -5.18 -3.08
C ALA A 63 -8.36 -6.04 -3.81
N ALA A 64 -7.10 -5.96 -3.37
CA ALA A 64 -5.98 -6.71 -3.94
C ALA A 64 -4.97 -7.08 -2.84
N CYS A 65 -4.20 -8.13 -3.09
CA CYS A 65 -2.99 -8.39 -2.31
C CYS A 65 -1.94 -7.35 -2.70
N ILE A 66 -1.54 -6.50 -1.74
CA ILE A 66 -0.58 -5.41 -2.00
C ILE A 66 0.84 -5.71 -1.51
N GLY A 67 1.04 -6.83 -0.82
CA GLY A 67 2.30 -7.09 -0.14
C GLY A 67 2.25 -8.23 0.86
N ARG A 68 3.33 -8.35 1.64
CA ARG A 68 3.51 -9.41 2.65
C ARG A 68 4.14 -8.83 3.91
N ILE A 69 3.90 -9.49 5.04
CA ILE A 69 4.64 -9.24 6.27
C ILE A 69 5.77 -10.26 6.35
N GLU A 70 6.99 -9.77 6.46
CA GLU A 70 8.20 -10.59 6.52
C GLU A 70 9.01 -10.27 7.78
N GLY A 71 10.11 -11.01 7.98
CA GLY A 71 11.07 -10.73 9.05
C GLY A 71 11.58 -9.28 9.00
N ARG A 72 12.09 -8.80 10.14
CA ARG A 72 12.56 -7.41 10.22
C ARG A 72 13.70 -7.13 9.24
N SER A 73 13.55 -6.02 8.51
CA SER A 73 14.52 -5.39 7.62
C SER A 73 14.90 -4.02 8.21
N ASP A 74 15.67 -3.22 7.47
CA ASP A 74 16.15 -1.90 7.93
C ASP A 74 15.01 -0.92 8.27
N ALA A 75 13.86 -1.05 7.62
CA ALA A 75 12.68 -0.23 7.85
C ALA A 75 11.45 -1.06 8.25
N ALA A 76 10.52 -0.44 8.98
CA ALA A 76 9.26 -1.09 9.35
C ALA A 76 8.31 -1.29 8.15
N VAL A 77 8.45 -0.44 7.13
CA VAL A 77 7.68 -0.49 5.88
C VAL A 77 8.67 -0.28 4.75
N ILE A 78 8.65 -1.20 3.78
CA ILE A 78 9.45 -1.17 2.56
C ILE A 78 8.45 -1.12 1.42
N ILE A 79 8.64 -0.16 0.52
CA ILE A 79 7.74 0.07 -0.61
C ILE A 79 8.57 0.01 -1.88
N ASP A 80 8.34 -1.04 -2.67
CA ASP A 80 9.01 -1.33 -3.94
C ASP A 80 8.26 -0.68 -5.12
#